data_AF-A0A4V4HNQ5-F1
#
_entry.id   AF-A0A4V4HNQ5-F1
#
_cell.length_a   1.000
_cell.length_b   1.000
_cell.length_c   1.000
_cell.angle_alpha   90.00
_cell.angle_beta   90.00
_cell.angle_gamma   90.00
#
_symmetry.space_group_name_H-M   'P 1'
#
loop_
_entity.id
_entity.type
_entity.pdbx_description
1 polymer ?
#
loop_
_entity_poly.entity_id
_entity_poly.type
_entity_poly.pdbx_seq_one_letter_code
_entity_poly.pdbx_strand_id
1 'polypeptide(L)'
;MGERVFDPASIEEYRAFLLELIDDLENQVIPVLASGTLSRAPAFGTAPGAAENAAGRYLDFHAATWRNLQYLRGALHGMESALAAATGGDDEAGAAVYFQFGVDPG
;
A
#
# COMPACT_ATOMS: atom_id res chain seq x y z
N MET A 1 -5.76 38.25 -9.86
CA MET A 1 -5.47 37.24 -8.81
C MET A 1 -6.60 36.23 -8.91
N GLY A 2 -6.32 34.98 -9.30
CA GLY A 2 -7.38 33.97 -9.49
C GLY A 2 -7.89 33.47 -8.14
N GLU A 3 -9.21 33.37 -8.00
CA GLU A 3 -9.88 32.82 -6.82
C GLU A 3 -9.59 31.31 -6.73
N ARG A 4 -9.19 30.84 -5.53
CA ARG A 4 -9.03 29.40 -5.29
C ARG A 4 -10.42 28.81 -5.06
N VAL A 5 -10.95 28.12 -6.07
CA VAL A 5 -12.25 27.44 -6.01
C VAL A 5 -12.02 25.99 -5.61
N PHE A 6 -12.72 25.55 -4.56
CA PHE A 6 -12.75 24.15 -4.17
C PHE A 6 -13.64 23.37 -5.14
N ASP A 7 -13.10 22.31 -5.75
CA ASP A 7 -13.83 21.42 -6.65
C ASP A 7 -14.07 20.05 -6.00
N PRO A 8 -15.26 19.84 -5.41
CA PRO A 8 -15.60 18.56 -4.77
C PRO A 8 -15.71 17.41 -5.78
N ALA A 9 -16.07 17.68 -7.03
CA ALA A 9 -16.24 16.63 -8.03
C ALA A 9 -14.90 15.98 -8.39
N SER A 10 -13.85 16.79 -8.55
CA SER A 10 -12.48 16.29 -8.77
C SER A 10 -11.98 15.42 -7.61
N ILE A 11 -12.36 15.72 -6.36
CA ILE A 11 -11.98 14.90 -5.21
C ILE A 11 -12.70 13.55 -5.24
N GLU A 12 -14.00 13.54 -5.51
CA GLU A 12 -14.77 12.29 -5.59
C GLU A 12 -14.31 11.40 -6.75
N GLU A 13 -13.95 11.98 -7.90
CA GLU A 13 -13.34 11.24 -9.02
C GLU A 13 -12.02 10.57 -8.61
N TYR A 14 -11.14 11.31 -7.93
CA TYR A 14 -9.88 10.76 -7.47
C TYR A 14 -10.07 9.70 -6.37
N ARG A 15 -11.04 9.86 -5.48
CA ARG A 15 -11.41 8.84 -4.49
C ARG A 15 -11.90 7.56 -5.15
N ALA A 16 -12.76 7.65 -6.16
CA ALA A 16 -13.23 6.49 -6.91
C ALA A 16 -12.06 5.73 -7.56
N PHE A 17 -11.11 6.46 -8.16
CA PHE A 17 -9.88 5.88 -8.68
C PHE A 17 -9.04 5.16 -7.60
N LEU A 18 -8.87 5.77 -6.42
CA LEU A 18 -8.13 5.15 -5.31
C LEU A 18 -8.81 3.87 -4.82
N LEU A 19 -10.13 3.85 -4.74
CA LEU A 19 -10.90 2.67 -4.32
C LEU A 19 -10.75 1.52 -5.32
N GLU A 20 -10.78 1.81 -6.63
CA GLU A 20 -10.51 0.80 -7.67
C GLU A 20 -9.07 0.25 -7.55
N LEU A 21 -8.08 1.12 -7.34
CA LEU A 21 -6.69 0.70 -7.16
C LEU A 21 -6.47 -0.13 -5.89
N ILE A 22 -7.18 0.20 -4.80
CA ILE A 22 -7.19 -0.60 -3.57
C ILE A 22 -7.79 -1.97 -3.85
N ASP A 23 -8.92 -2.04 -4.56
CA ASP A 23 -9.57 -3.31 -4.91
C ASP A 23 -8.63 -4.22 -5.71
N ASP A 24 -7.99 -3.67 -6.75
CA ASP A 24 -7.00 -4.39 -7.55
C ASP A 24 -5.84 -4.91 -6.70
N LEU A 25 -5.28 -4.06 -5.83
CA LEU A 25 -4.18 -4.44 -4.95
C LEU A 25 -4.60 -5.56 -3.99
N GLU A 26 -5.76 -5.46 -3.36
CA GLU A 26 -6.23 -6.38 -2.33
C GLU A 26 -6.75 -7.70 -2.88
N ASN A 27 -7.44 -7.67 -4.02
CA ASN A 27 -8.13 -8.84 -4.57
C ASN A 27 -7.32 -9.54 -5.67
N GLN A 28 -6.36 -8.86 -6.30
CA GLN A 28 -5.58 -9.44 -7.39
C GLN A 28 -4.12 -9.61 -7.04
N VAL A 29 -3.46 -8.58 -6.48
CA VAL A 29 -2.00 -8.59 -6.29
C VAL A 29 -1.57 -9.26 -4.98
N ILE A 30 -2.10 -8.81 -3.84
CA ILE A 30 -1.76 -9.36 -2.52
C ILE A 30 -1.99 -10.88 -2.44
N PRO A 31 -3.10 -11.45 -2.98
CA PRO A 31 -3.35 -12.88 -2.91
C PRO A 31 -2.26 -13.70 -3.62
N VAL A 32 -1.66 -13.19 -4.70
CA VAL A 32 -0.58 -13.89 -5.42
C VAL A 32 0.61 -14.18 -4.52
N LEU A 33 0.98 -13.25 -3.63
CA LEU A 33 2.06 -13.43 -2.65
C LEU A 33 1.61 -14.14 -1.38
N ALA A 34 0.40 -13.87 -0.90
CA ALA A 34 -0.10 -14.40 0.37
C ALA A 34 -0.38 -15.91 0.31
N SER A 35 -1.11 -16.33 -0.73
CA SER A 35 -1.63 -17.71 -0.85
C SER A 35 -1.55 -18.28 -2.27
N GLY A 36 -1.19 -17.47 -3.27
CA GLY A 36 -1.12 -17.85 -4.66
C GLY A 36 0.24 -18.41 -5.09
N THR A 37 0.54 -18.26 -6.38
CA THR A 37 1.72 -18.85 -7.04
C THR A 37 3.06 -18.43 -6.41
N LEU A 38 3.11 -17.24 -5.81
CA LEU A 38 4.32 -16.74 -5.16
C LEU A 38 4.31 -16.93 -3.64
N SER A 39 3.37 -17.70 -3.08
CA SER A 39 3.37 -17.99 -1.64
C SER A 39 4.46 -18.97 -1.21
N ARG A 40 5.09 -19.67 -2.16
CA ARG A 40 6.09 -20.71 -1.89
C ARG A 40 7.29 -20.54 -2.80
N ALA A 41 8.45 -20.92 -2.27
CA ALA A 41 9.69 -20.96 -3.04
C ALA A 41 9.56 -21.88 -4.28
N PRO A 42 10.00 -21.42 -5.47
CA PRO A 42 10.12 -22.26 -6.65
C PRO A 42 11.08 -23.43 -6.44
N ALA A 43 10.95 -24.47 -7.28
CA ALA A 43 11.96 -25.52 -7.35
C ALA A 43 13.21 -24.98 -8.06
N PHE A 44 14.25 -24.63 -7.30
CA PHE A 44 15.49 -24.02 -7.82
C PHE A 44 16.42 -24.99 -8.58
N GLY A 45 15.97 -26.23 -8.83
CA GLY A 45 16.76 -27.28 -9.46
C GLY A 45 17.80 -27.91 -8.52
N THR A 46 18.56 -28.86 -9.05
CA THR A 46 19.49 -29.72 -8.28
C THR A 46 20.97 -29.48 -8.61
N ALA A 47 21.29 -28.44 -9.37
CA ALA A 47 22.68 -28.10 -9.64
C ALA A 47 23.39 -27.73 -8.32
N PRO A 48 24.65 -28.14 -8.11
CA PRO A 48 25.40 -27.79 -6.91
C PRO A 48 25.40 -26.27 -6.68
N GLY A 49 25.04 -25.80 -5.48
CA GLY A 49 24.97 -24.36 -5.17
C GLY A 49 23.68 -23.66 -5.59
N ALA A 50 22.81 -24.28 -6.40
CA ALA A 50 21.57 -23.67 -6.88
C ALA A 50 20.54 -23.53 -5.76
N ALA A 51 20.32 -24.59 -4.98
CA ALA A 51 19.35 -24.58 -3.90
C ALA A 51 19.83 -23.75 -2.68
N GLU A 52 21.11 -23.87 -2.30
CA GLU A 52 21.62 -23.20 -1.09
C GLU A 52 21.53 -21.66 -1.18
N ASN A 53 21.81 -21.07 -2.35
CA ASN A 53 21.78 -19.62 -2.52
C ASN A 53 20.42 -19.08 -2.99
N ALA A 54 19.70 -19.81 -3.84
CA ALA A 54 18.47 -19.29 -4.42
C ALA A 54 17.30 -19.27 -3.43
N ALA A 55 17.23 -20.22 -2.50
CA ALA A 55 16.18 -20.26 -1.48
C ALA A 55 16.24 -19.04 -0.55
N GLY A 56 17.43 -18.71 -0.03
CA GLY A 56 17.60 -17.53 0.83
C GLY A 56 17.24 -16.23 0.11
N ARG A 57 17.76 -16.04 -1.11
CA ARG A 57 17.46 -14.85 -1.93
C ARG A 57 15.98 -14.70 -2.24
N TYR A 58 15.29 -15.81 -2.50
CA TYR A 58 13.85 -15.78 -2.75
C TYR A 58 13.07 -15.38 -1.50
N LEU A 59 13.43 -15.90 -0.32
CA LEU A 59 12.78 -15.52 0.92
C LEU A 59 12.98 -14.02 1.23
N ASP A 60 14.18 -13.50 1.02
CA ASP A 60 14.47 -12.07 1.20
C ASP A 60 13.66 -11.20 0.24
N PHE A 61 13.62 -11.59 -1.04
CA PHE A 61 12.81 -10.93 -2.06
C PHE A 61 11.32 -10.95 -1.70
N HIS A 62 10.80 -12.12 -1.29
CA HIS A 62 9.40 -12.30 -0.95
C HIS A 62 9.02 -11.42 0.24
N ALA A 63 9.80 -11.46 1.32
CA ALA A 63 9.58 -10.66 2.51
C ALA A 63 9.65 -9.14 2.22
N ALA A 64 10.61 -8.71 1.40
CA ALA A 64 10.73 -7.32 0.99
C ALA A 64 9.53 -6.87 0.15
N THR A 65 9.13 -7.69 -0.83
CA THR A 65 7.97 -7.40 -1.68
C THR A 65 6.69 -7.34 -0.85
N TRP A 66 6.49 -8.29 0.06
CA TRP A 66 5.35 -8.31 0.97
C TRP A 66 5.26 -7.01 1.76
N ARG A 67 6.33 -6.62 2.44
CA ARG A 67 6.37 -5.37 3.22
C ARG A 67 6.06 -4.14 2.36
N ASN A 68 6.61 -4.06 1.16
CA ASN A 68 6.36 -2.94 0.24
C ASN A 68 4.88 -2.88 -0.19
N LEU A 69 4.24 -4.02 -0.45
CA LEU A 69 2.80 -4.07 -0.76
C LEU A 69 1.95 -3.64 0.43
N GLN A 70 2.32 -4.03 1.65
CA GLN A 70 1.62 -3.57 2.85
C GLN A 70 1.77 -2.05 3.07
N TYR A 71 2.93 -1.46 2.76
CA TYR A 71 3.12 -0.02 2.79
C TYR A 71 2.28 0.70 1.73
N LEU A 72 2.26 0.19 0.50
CA LEU A 72 1.43 0.74 -0.56
C LEU A 72 -0.05 0.69 -0.16
N ARG A 73 -0.51 -0.46 0.35
CA ARG A 73 -1.89 -0.65 0.83
C ARG A 73 -2.24 0.38 1.90
N GLY A 74 -1.39 0.55 2.91
CA GLY A 74 -1.61 1.54 3.96
C GLY A 74 -1.64 2.97 3.44
N ALA A 75 -0.75 3.32 2.51
CA ALA A 75 -0.70 4.65 1.91
C ALA A 75 -1.97 4.96 1.08
N LEU A 76 -2.47 4.00 0.30
CA LEU A 76 -3.69 4.16 -0.49
C LEU A 76 -4.92 4.40 0.39
N HIS A 77 -5.12 3.56 1.42
CA HIS A 77 -6.20 3.75 2.39
C HIS A 77 -6.07 5.07 3.15
N GLY A 78 -4.85 5.47 3.51
CA GLY A 78 -4.60 6.76 4.17
C GLY A 78 -4.97 7.94 3.29
N MET A 79 -4.64 7.89 1.99
CA MET A 79 -5.03 8.93 1.03
C MET A 79 -6.54 8.98 0.83
N GLU A 80 -7.20 7.84 0.64
CA GLU A 80 -8.66 7.78 0.50
C GLU A 80 -9.36 8.37 1.72
N SER A 81 -8.95 7.94 2.92
CA SER A 81 -9.54 8.41 4.19
C SER A 81 -9.34 9.91 4.39
N ALA A 82 -8.16 10.44 4.07
CA ALA A 82 -7.89 11.88 4.16
C ALA A 82 -8.78 12.70 3.21
N LEU A 83 -9.00 12.20 1.99
CA LEU A 83 -9.88 12.85 1.01
C LEU A 83 -11.36 12.75 1.42
N ALA A 84 -11.78 11.61 1.95
CA ALA A 84 -13.13 11.42 2.48
C ALA A 84 -13.40 12.38 3.66
N ALA A 85 -12.42 12.57 4.55
CA ALA A 85 -12.52 13.54 5.64
C ALA A 85 -12.60 14.98 5.14
N ALA A 86 -11.89 15.30 4.05
CA ALA A 86 -11.93 16.64 3.43
C ALA A 86 -13.27 16.96 2.74
N THR A 87 -14.00 15.95 2.24
CA THR A 87 -15.33 16.15 1.62
C THR A 87 -16.50 15.97 2.57
N GLY A 88 -16.31 15.23 3.67
CA GLY A 88 -17.34 14.90 4.66
C GLY A 88 -17.75 16.04 5.60
N GLY A 89 -17.01 17.15 5.63
CA GLY A 89 -17.37 18.37 6.35
C GLY A 89 -17.59 18.21 7.86
N ASP A 90 -16.52 18.38 8.64
CA ASP A 90 -16.56 18.96 10.00
C ASP A 90 -17.61 18.45 11.02
N ASP A 91 -18.05 17.19 10.95
CA ASP A 91 -18.78 16.55 12.05
C ASP A 91 -17.83 15.65 12.87
N GLU A 92 -17.41 16.24 14.00
CA GLU A 92 -16.67 15.67 15.14
C GLU A 92 -15.15 15.52 15.03
N ALA A 93 -14.46 16.57 15.50
CA ALA A 93 -13.27 16.54 16.36
C ALA A 93 -12.62 15.14 16.58
N GLY A 94 -11.81 14.66 15.63
CA GLY A 94 -11.18 13.35 15.82
C GLY A 94 -10.01 12.92 14.92
N ALA A 95 -9.54 13.72 13.96
CA ALA A 95 -8.58 13.21 12.96
C ALA A 95 -7.28 14.01 12.82
N ALA A 96 -6.80 14.65 13.89
CA ALA A 96 -5.41 15.12 13.94
C ALA A 96 -4.49 14.01 14.47
N VAL A 97 -4.41 12.87 13.77
CA VAL A 97 -3.24 11.97 13.91
C VAL A 97 -2.27 12.36 12.80
N TYR A 98 -1.54 13.45 13.03
CA TYR A 98 -0.34 13.75 12.26
C TYR A 98 0.63 12.58 12.47
N PHE A 99 0.98 11.89 11.38
CA PHE A 99 2.10 10.94 11.38
C PHE A 99 3.37 11.70 11.76
N GLN A 100 3.73 11.67 13.04
CA GLN A 100 5.01 12.13 13.54
C GLN A 100 6.07 11.13 13.05
N PHE A 101 6.55 11.32 11.81
CA PHE A 101 7.78 10.70 11.36
C PHE A 101 8.91 11.19 12.28
N GLY A 102 9.61 10.23 12.86
CA GLY A 102 10.55 10.43 13.96
C GLY A 102 11.58 11.53 13.72
N VAL A 103 11.67 12.43 14.70
CA VAL A 103 12.94 13.00 15.13
C VAL A 103 13.05 12.66 16.60
N ASP A 104 13.86 11.66 16.88
CA ASP A 104 14.36 11.36 18.22
C ASP A 104 15.51 12.36 18.49
N PRO A 105 15.40 13.27 19.48
CA PRO A 105 16.56 14.01 19.96
C PRO A 105 17.27 13.14 20.99
N GLY A 106 18.43 12.61 20.62
CA GLY A 106 19.33 11.92 21.55
C GLY A 106 19.78 12.79 22.73
#